data_AF-A0A3N8KEY0-F1
#
_entry.id   AF-A0A3N8KEY0-F1
#
_cell.length_a   1.000
_cell.length_b   1.000
_cell.length_c   1.000
_cell.angle_alpha   90.00
_cell.angle_beta   90.00
_cell.angle_gamma   90.00
#
_symmetry.space_group_name_H-M   'P 1'
#
loop_
_entity.id
_entity.type
_entity.pdbx_description
1 polymer ?
#
loop_
_entity_poly.entity_id
_entity_poly.type
_entity_poly.pdbx_seq_one_letter_code
_entity_poly.pdbx_strand_id
1 'polypeptide(L)'
;MPLIFLIPSDYFGPVVALFDQKDGVDLVSAKDGFEVSVPENGVIRIKGHRTFDRGGSYPGSSIVFMLVDKDGRRRPMKEAINPWQEYDKDDNAHWVVGIRDVQGNLRKFPLSPADGFIFDDFPEAEKHEKMIMWHDSCRDRVFNPDFVAYQSGEKTAKELNIPPCAEFVVGSVDHVRTWPEWMFLRGKGKQEKLKIRNPAYESIQELVDEANARVARKKTLGNQ
;
A
#
# COMPACT_ATOMS: atom_id res chain seq x y z
N MET A 1 11.32 -14.51 9.05
CA MET A 1 11.93 -13.92 7.84
C MET A 1 10.94 -12.95 7.21
N PRO A 2 11.38 -11.81 6.64
CA PRO A 2 10.48 -10.80 6.09
C PRO A 2 9.85 -11.24 4.75
N LEU A 3 8.71 -10.63 4.41
CA LEU A 3 8.13 -10.67 3.07
C LEU A 3 8.75 -9.55 2.22
N ILE A 4 9.21 -9.88 1.02
CA ILE A 4 9.87 -8.97 0.09
C ILE A 4 9.02 -8.86 -1.18
N PHE A 5 8.49 -7.67 -1.44
CA PHE A 5 7.81 -7.35 -2.69
C PHE A 5 8.83 -6.90 -3.73
N LEU A 6 8.90 -7.62 -4.85
CA LEU A 6 9.70 -7.28 -6.01
C LEU A 6 8.85 -6.47 -6.99
N ILE A 7 9.09 -5.17 -7.05
CA ILE A 7 8.29 -4.19 -7.79
C ILE A 7 9.01 -3.83 -9.10
N PRO A 8 8.42 -4.09 -10.28
CA PRO A 8 9.02 -3.69 -11.55
C PRO A 8 9.27 -2.17 -11.63
N SER A 9 10.41 -1.79 -12.21
CA SER A 9 10.82 -0.38 -12.33
C SER A 9 9.83 0.51 -13.08
N ASP A 10 9.04 -0.06 -13.99
CA ASP A 10 7.99 0.58 -14.78
C ASP A 10 6.60 0.54 -14.11
N TYR A 11 6.43 -0.20 -13.01
CA TYR A 11 5.14 -0.33 -12.35
C TYR A 11 4.73 0.96 -11.61
N PHE A 12 3.54 1.50 -11.90
CA PHE A 12 2.91 2.57 -11.13
C PHE A 12 1.45 2.19 -10.85
N GLY A 13 1.07 2.09 -9.59
CA GLY A 13 -0.29 1.74 -9.23
C GLY A 13 -0.48 1.22 -7.80
N PRO A 14 -1.74 0.88 -7.46
CA PRO A 14 -2.07 0.18 -6.23
C PRO A 14 -1.72 -1.30 -6.33
N VAL A 15 -1.05 -1.82 -5.31
CA VAL A 15 -0.73 -3.23 -5.12
C VAL A 15 -1.59 -3.80 -3.99
N VAL A 16 -2.14 -4.99 -4.23
CA VAL A 16 -2.98 -5.73 -3.28
C VAL A 16 -2.45 -7.15 -3.22
N ALA A 17 -2.00 -7.58 -2.04
CA ALA A 17 -1.60 -8.96 -1.80
C ALA A 17 -2.66 -9.64 -0.93
N LEU A 18 -3.33 -10.65 -1.48
CA LEU A 18 -4.33 -11.48 -0.81
C LEU A 18 -3.67 -12.77 -0.36
N PHE A 19 -3.69 -13.08 0.93
CA PHE A 19 -3.14 -14.31 1.50
C PHE A 19 -4.20 -15.42 1.58
N ASP A 20 -3.77 -16.65 1.79
CA ASP A 20 -4.62 -17.85 1.90
C ASP A 20 -5.50 -18.14 0.67
N GLN A 21 -4.98 -17.81 -0.52
CA GLN A 21 -5.69 -18.01 -1.79
C GLN A 21 -5.35 -19.37 -2.38
N LYS A 22 -6.33 -20.27 -2.50
CA LYS A 22 -6.11 -21.66 -3.00
C LYS A 22 -5.39 -21.73 -4.35
N ASP A 23 -5.67 -20.76 -5.22
CA ASP A 23 -5.10 -20.62 -6.57
C ASP A 23 -3.99 -19.54 -6.64
N GLY A 24 -3.46 -19.13 -5.48
CA GLY A 24 -2.36 -18.18 -5.37
C GLY A 24 -1.01 -18.74 -5.78
N VAL A 25 0.00 -17.88 -5.80
CA VAL A 25 1.40 -18.27 -5.98
C VAL A 25 2.02 -18.67 -4.63
N ASP A 26 3.03 -19.52 -4.71
CA ASP A 26 3.91 -19.81 -3.59
C ASP A 26 4.97 -18.71 -3.46
N LEU A 27 5.33 -18.36 -2.22
CA LEU A 27 6.42 -17.44 -1.95
C LEU A 27 7.76 -18.10 -2.28
N VAL A 28 8.66 -17.38 -2.93
CA VAL A 28 10.00 -17.87 -3.25
C VAL A 28 10.90 -17.64 -2.04
N SER A 29 11.51 -18.70 -1.50
CA SER A 29 12.47 -18.55 -0.41
C SER A 29 13.79 -18.00 -0.96
N ALA A 30 14.24 -16.87 -0.44
CA ALA A 30 15.52 -16.27 -0.72
C ALA A 30 16.37 -16.15 0.55
N LYS A 31 17.62 -15.73 0.40
CA LYS A 31 18.57 -15.56 1.51
C LYS A 31 18.03 -14.61 2.59
N ASP A 32 17.40 -13.53 2.16
CA ASP A 32 17.04 -12.41 3.03
C ASP A 32 15.54 -12.38 3.39
N GLY A 33 14.73 -13.29 2.82
CA GLY A 33 13.28 -13.30 3.05
C GLY A 33 12.50 -14.20 2.11
N PHE A 34 11.18 -14.07 2.17
CA PHE A 34 10.25 -14.65 1.22
C PHE A 34 9.91 -13.63 0.15
N GLU A 35 10.13 -13.94 -1.11
CA GLU A 35 9.95 -13.04 -2.24
C GLU A 35 8.63 -13.30 -2.96
N VAL A 36 8.02 -12.21 -3.43
CA VAL A 36 6.89 -12.24 -4.35
C VAL A 36 6.99 -11.09 -5.36
N SER A 37 6.75 -11.38 -6.63
CA SER A 37 6.77 -10.37 -7.68
C SER A 37 5.42 -9.67 -7.81
N VAL A 38 5.45 -8.35 -7.96
CA VAL A 38 4.26 -7.56 -8.27
C VAL A 38 3.90 -7.74 -9.74
N PRO A 39 2.72 -8.29 -10.07
CA PRO A 39 2.27 -8.42 -11.45
C PRO A 39 1.85 -7.06 -12.02
N GLU A 40 1.72 -6.99 -13.35
CA GLU A 40 1.34 -5.77 -14.07
C GLU A 40 0.04 -5.12 -13.55
N ASN A 41 -0.94 -5.94 -13.13
CA ASN A 41 -2.21 -5.45 -12.58
C ASN A 41 -2.16 -5.07 -11.09
N GLY A 42 -1.05 -5.37 -10.40
CA GLY A 42 -0.86 -5.10 -8.98
C GLY A 42 -1.58 -6.05 -8.03
N VAL A 43 -2.30 -7.08 -8.51
CA VAL A 43 -3.05 -8.00 -7.62
C VAL A 43 -2.29 -9.31 -7.47
N ILE A 44 -1.79 -9.58 -6.27
CA ILE A 44 -1.04 -10.78 -5.90
C ILE A 44 -1.97 -11.67 -5.09
N ARG A 45 -2.08 -12.94 -5.47
CA ARG A 45 -2.75 -13.98 -4.67
C ARG A 45 -1.68 -14.91 -4.14
N ILE A 46 -1.63 -15.15 -2.83
CA ILE A 46 -0.60 -15.92 -2.14
C ILE A 46 -1.28 -17.11 -1.45
N LYS A 47 -0.77 -18.33 -1.63
CA LYS A 47 -1.39 -19.56 -1.12
C LYS A 47 -1.51 -19.67 0.39
N GLY A 48 -0.65 -19.01 1.14
CA GLY A 48 -0.67 -19.05 2.59
C GLY A 48 -0.13 -17.77 3.21
N HIS A 49 -0.53 -17.50 4.44
CA HIS A 49 0.14 -16.53 5.30
C HIS A 49 1.21 -17.24 6.14
N ARG A 50 2.44 -16.73 6.11
CA ARG A 50 3.47 -17.09 7.10
C ARG A 50 3.51 -16.00 8.15
N THR A 51 3.88 -16.34 9.39
CA THR A 51 4.28 -15.31 10.35
C THR A 51 5.56 -14.67 9.82
N PHE A 52 5.50 -13.36 9.52
CA PHE A 52 6.64 -12.61 9.03
C PHE A 52 7.32 -11.90 10.20
N ASP A 53 8.54 -12.30 10.49
CA ASP A 53 9.34 -11.67 11.55
C ASP A 53 10.12 -10.48 11.00
N ARG A 54 10.47 -9.54 11.86
CA ARG A 54 11.44 -8.49 11.51
C ARG A 54 12.74 -9.16 11.09
N GLY A 55 13.17 -8.94 9.84
CA GLY A 55 14.45 -9.46 9.36
C GLY A 55 15.60 -8.95 10.22
N GLY A 56 16.62 -9.80 10.46
CA GLY A 56 17.82 -9.43 11.23
C GLY A 56 18.74 -8.43 10.51
N SER A 57 18.54 -8.22 9.21
CA SER A 57 19.17 -7.14 8.47
C SER A 57 18.13 -6.44 7.58
N TYR A 58 18.43 -5.18 7.29
CA TYR A 58 17.71 -4.15 6.55
C TYR A 58 16.38 -4.55 5.84
N PRO A 59 15.28 -3.78 6.04
CA PRO A 59 15.11 -2.58 6.86
C PRO A 59 14.54 -2.91 8.25
N GLY A 60 14.92 -4.05 8.86
CA GLY A 60 14.43 -4.43 10.20
C GLY A 60 12.90 -4.53 10.28
N SER A 61 12.25 -4.71 9.14
CA SER A 61 10.81 -4.77 8.96
C SER A 61 10.40 -6.21 8.63
N SER A 62 9.14 -6.56 8.92
CA SER A 62 8.53 -7.80 8.44
C SER A 62 8.13 -7.73 6.97
N ILE A 63 8.12 -6.53 6.39
CA ILE A 63 7.79 -6.25 4.98
C ILE A 63 8.88 -5.36 4.37
N VAL A 64 9.34 -5.70 3.17
CA VAL A 64 10.38 -4.98 2.43
C VAL A 64 9.92 -4.74 0.99
N PHE A 65 10.17 -3.54 0.49
CA PHE A 65 9.86 -3.17 -0.89
C PHE A 65 11.14 -2.96 -1.69
N MET A 66 11.31 -3.75 -2.74
CA MET A 66 12.47 -3.68 -3.63
C MET A 66 11.99 -3.32 -5.02
N LEU A 67 12.50 -2.22 -5.57
CA LEU A 67 12.38 -1.94 -6.98
C LEU A 67 13.36 -2.82 -7.77
N VAL A 68 12.87 -3.42 -8.85
CA VAL A 68 13.64 -4.28 -9.75
C VAL A 68 13.73 -3.62 -11.12
N ASP A 69 14.95 -3.32 -11.57
CA ASP A 69 15.18 -2.78 -12.91
C ASP A 69 15.11 -3.87 -14.01
N LYS A 70 15.22 -3.45 -15.27
CA LYS A 70 15.16 -4.37 -16.43
C LYS A 70 16.31 -5.38 -16.46
N ASP A 71 17.42 -5.09 -15.78
CA ASP A 71 18.59 -5.96 -15.67
C ASP A 71 18.48 -6.90 -14.44
N GLY A 72 17.38 -6.82 -13.69
CA GLY A 72 17.14 -7.61 -12.48
C GLY A 72 17.84 -7.07 -11.23
N ARG A 73 18.47 -5.89 -11.29
CA ARG A 73 19.09 -5.28 -10.10
C ARG A 73 18.01 -4.75 -9.17
N ARG A 74 18.26 -4.94 -7.88
CA ARG A 74 17.30 -4.65 -6.81
C ARG A 74 17.77 -3.44 -6.03
N ARG A 75 16.88 -2.48 -5.80
CA ARG A 75 17.11 -1.35 -4.91
C ARG A 75 15.94 -1.18 -3.94
N PRO A 76 16.20 -0.95 -2.65
CA PRO A 76 15.13 -0.70 -1.72
C PRO A 76 14.42 0.63 -2.02
N MET A 77 13.15 0.71 -1.66
CA MET A 77 12.33 1.89 -1.86
C MET A 77 12.15 2.67 -0.56
N LYS A 78 12.02 4.00 -0.66
CA LYS A 78 11.50 4.84 0.42
C LYS A 78 10.01 4.56 0.62
N GLU A 79 9.50 4.93 1.79
CA GLU A 79 8.08 4.83 2.12
C GLU A 79 7.56 6.16 2.66
N ALA A 80 6.51 6.69 2.06
CA ALA A 80 5.68 7.72 2.67
C ALA A 80 4.80 7.08 3.74
N ILE A 81 4.72 7.74 4.90
CA ILE A 81 3.98 7.30 6.06
C ILE A 81 2.70 8.12 6.17
N ASN A 82 1.58 7.42 6.34
CA ASN A 82 0.26 8.02 6.58
C ASN A 82 0.30 9.05 7.71
N PRO A 83 -0.55 10.10 7.69
CA PRO A 83 -0.64 11.05 8.78
C PRO A 83 -0.91 10.37 10.12
N TRP A 84 -0.24 10.85 11.17
CA TRP A 84 -0.53 10.49 12.54
C TRP A 84 -0.51 11.72 13.44
N GLN A 85 -1.11 11.60 14.61
CA GLN A 85 -1.06 12.62 15.64
C GLN A 85 0.13 12.37 16.56
N GLU A 86 0.89 13.41 16.83
CA GLU A 86 1.81 13.48 17.95
C GLU A 86 1.28 14.48 18.97
N TYR A 87 1.61 14.26 20.24
CA TYR A 87 1.21 15.12 21.34
C TYR A 87 2.45 15.83 21.87
N ASP A 88 2.35 17.14 22.06
CA ASP A 88 3.42 17.90 22.70
C ASP A 88 3.40 17.71 24.23
N LYS A 89 4.24 18.47 24.93
CA LYS A 89 4.37 18.37 26.40
C LYS A 89 3.13 18.85 27.15
N ASP A 90 2.24 19.56 26.48
CA ASP A 90 1.01 20.15 27.02
C ASP A 90 -0.23 19.39 26.51
N ASP A 91 -0.05 18.15 26.01
CA ASP A 91 -1.08 17.28 25.42
C ASP A 91 -1.82 17.88 24.21
N ASN A 92 -1.23 18.85 23.50
CA ASN A 92 -1.81 19.36 22.26
C ASN A 92 -1.45 18.45 21.09
N ALA A 93 -2.48 17.95 20.40
CA ALA A 93 -2.33 17.14 19.21
C ALA A 93 -1.91 17.98 18.00
N HIS A 94 -0.86 17.55 17.31
CA HIS A 94 -0.47 18.08 16.01
C HIS A 94 -0.31 16.94 15.01
N TRP A 95 -0.73 17.22 13.77
CA TRP A 95 -0.64 16.25 12.68
C TRP A 95 0.74 16.30 12.05
N VAL A 96 1.30 15.12 11.80
CA VAL A 96 2.56 14.96 11.07
C VAL A 96 2.40 13.90 9.99
N VAL A 97 3.23 14.00 8.97
CA VAL A 97 3.48 12.97 7.95
C VAL A 97 4.96 12.62 7.95
N GLY A 98 5.36 11.57 7.26
CA GLY A 98 6.77 11.18 7.26
C GLY A 98 7.21 10.44 6.01
N ILE A 99 8.53 10.41 5.85
CA ILE A 99 9.20 9.57 4.87
C ILE A 99 10.16 8.67 5.65
N ARG A 100 9.96 7.36 5.54
CA ARG A 100 10.95 6.37 5.94
C ARG A 100 11.95 6.23 4.80
N ASP A 101 13.21 6.55 5.08
CA ASP A 101 14.27 6.34 4.11
C ASP A 101 14.55 4.85 3.92
N VAL A 102 15.45 4.57 2.98
CA VAL A 102 15.86 3.21 2.68
C VAL A 102 16.40 2.56 3.98
N GLN A 103 17.29 3.20 4.75
CA GLN A 103 17.82 2.69 6.03
C GLN A 103 16.79 2.46 7.15
N GLY A 104 15.53 2.84 6.95
CA GLY A 104 14.47 2.71 7.95
C GLY A 104 14.37 3.92 8.88
N ASN A 105 15.13 4.99 8.65
CA ASN A 105 15.05 6.21 9.45
C ASN A 105 13.80 7.00 9.03
N LEU A 106 13.00 7.39 10.02
CA LEU A 106 11.80 8.19 9.79
C LEU A 106 12.12 9.69 9.89
N ARG A 107 11.97 10.40 8.77
CA ARG A 107 11.91 11.86 8.74
C ARG A 107 10.45 12.29 8.88
N LYS A 108 10.18 13.17 9.84
CA LYS A 108 8.83 13.69 10.12
C LYS A 108 8.68 15.11 9.59
N PHE A 109 7.50 15.43 9.06
CA PHE A 109 7.15 16.74 8.56
C PHE A 109 5.82 17.17 9.20
N PRO A 110 5.73 18.38 9.79
CA PRO A 110 4.47 18.93 10.25
C PRO A 110 3.47 19.01 9.09
N LEU A 111 2.23 18.57 9.31
CA LEU A 111 1.18 18.67 8.32
C LEU A 111 0.48 20.03 8.46
N SER A 112 0.37 20.76 7.36
CA SER A 112 -0.34 22.03 7.31
C SER A 112 -1.84 21.84 7.61
N PRO A 113 -2.48 22.79 8.32
CA PRO A 113 -3.93 22.77 8.53
C PRO A 113 -4.74 23.07 7.27
N ALA A 114 -4.10 23.46 6.16
CA ALA A 114 -4.76 23.74 4.90
C ALA A 114 -5.49 22.51 4.34
N ASP A 115 -6.62 22.76 3.64
CA ASP A 115 -7.33 21.76 2.85
C ASP A 115 -6.50 21.44 1.60
N GLY A 116 -5.51 20.57 1.78
CA GLY A 116 -4.54 20.17 0.77
C GLY A 116 -4.33 18.67 0.74
N PHE A 117 -3.62 18.22 -0.28
CA PHE A 117 -3.26 16.82 -0.42
C PHE A 117 -2.22 16.48 0.65
N ILE A 118 -2.40 15.33 1.33
CA ILE A 118 -1.69 14.97 2.56
C ILE A 118 -0.15 14.98 2.42
N PHE A 119 0.38 14.81 1.20
CA PHE A 119 1.81 14.82 0.93
C PHE A 119 2.32 16.14 0.31
N ASP A 120 1.52 17.20 0.35
CA ASP A 120 1.91 18.52 -0.16
C ASP A 120 3.01 19.18 0.67
N ASP A 121 3.08 18.82 1.95
CA ASP A 121 4.08 19.29 2.90
C ASP A 121 5.42 18.54 2.77
N PHE A 122 5.52 17.55 1.87
CA PHE A 122 6.80 16.91 1.57
C PHE A 122 7.75 17.89 0.86
N PRO A 123 9.07 17.77 1.06
CA PRO A 123 10.06 18.54 0.30
C PRO A 123 9.92 18.29 -1.21
N GLU A 124 10.09 19.32 -2.04
CA GLU A 124 9.96 19.23 -3.50
C GLU A 124 10.76 18.08 -4.13
N ALA A 125 12.00 17.87 -3.66
CA ALA A 125 12.83 16.76 -4.16
C ALA A 125 12.19 15.37 -3.98
N GLU A 126 11.38 15.18 -2.93
CA GLU A 126 10.71 13.92 -2.63
C GLU A 126 9.40 13.76 -3.42
N LYS A 127 8.77 14.87 -3.86
CA LYS A 127 7.50 14.82 -4.60
C LYS A 127 7.60 14.12 -5.95
N HIS A 128 8.78 14.19 -6.57
CA HIS A 128 9.09 13.54 -7.85
C HIS A 128 9.61 12.11 -7.69
N GLU A 129 9.98 11.68 -6.48
CA GLU A 129 10.62 10.39 -6.27
C GLU A 129 9.58 9.25 -6.22
N LYS A 130 9.85 8.17 -6.95
CA LYS A 130 9.04 6.95 -6.89
C LYS A 130 9.31 6.23 -5.57
N MET A 131 8.28 6.11 -4.75
CA MET A 131 8.32 5.50 -3.42
C MET A 131 7.04 4.68 -3.17
N ILE A 132 6.98 4.07 -1.98
CA ILE A 132 5.76 3.46 -1.47
C ILE A 132 4.95 4.56 -0.81
N MET A 133 3.88 5.02 -1.44
CA MET A 133 3.10 6.17 -0.97
C MET A 133 2.23 5.86 0.27
N TRP A 134 2.02 4.57 0.54
CA TRP A 134 1.17 4.10 1.62
C TRP A 134 1.35 2.59 1.78
N HIS A 135 1.20 2.06 3.00
CA HIS A 135 1.05 0.63 3.25
C HIS A 135 0.11 0.38 4.45
N ASP A 136 -0.87 -0.51 4.31
CA ASP A 136 -1.76 -0.95 5.42
C ASP A 136 -2.25 -2.38 5.20
N SER A 137 -2.89 -2.91 6.24
CA SER A 137 -3.78 -4.07 6.14
C SER A 137 -5.10 -3.65 5.49
N CYS A 138 -5.69 -4.49 4.64
CA CYS A 138 -6.97 -4.16 4.02
C CYS A 138 -8.19 -4.46 4.90
N ARG A 139 -8.17 -3.96 6.15
CA ARG A 139 -9.40 -3.70 6.93
C ARG A 139 -10.44 -2.88 6.17
N ASP A 140 -10.05 -2.31 5.02
CA ASP A 140 -10.88 -1.55 4.12
C ASP A 140 -11.35 -2.31 2.85
N ARG A 141 -10.91 -3.56 2.60
CA ARG A 141 -11.38 -4.37 1.46
C ARG A 141 -12.26 -5.49 1.98
N VAL A 142 -13.57 -5.27 1.93
CA VAL A 142 -14.55 -6.32 2.20
C VAL A 142 -14.92 -6.95 0.86
N PHE A 143 -14.85 -8.29 0.79
CA PHE A 143 -15.29 -9.11 -0.33
C PHE A 143 -16.57 -9.85 0.06
N ASN A 144 -17.63 -9.09 0.33
CA ASN A 144 -19.01 -9.54 0.53
C ASN A 144 -19.83 -8.29 0.95
N PRO A 145 -21.11 -8.19 0.59
CA PRO A 145 -21.85 -6.92 0.58
C PRO A 145 -22.15 -6.31 1.97
N ASP A 146 -21.78 -6.96 3.08
CA ASP A 146 -22.07 -6.47 4.44
C ASP A 146 -20.94 -5.61 5.04
N PHE A 147 -20.45 -4.69 4.22
CA PHE A 147 -19.40 -3.73 4.57
C PHE A 147 -19.78 -2.88 5.79
N VAL A 148 -21.06 -2.51 5.90
CA VAL A 148 -21.56 -1.68 7.01
C VAL A 148 -21.45 -2.44 8.33
N ALA A 149 -21.84 -3.72 8.38
CA ALA A 149 -21.67 -4.56 9.57
C ALA A 149 -20.19 -4.82 9.91
N TYR A 150 -19.32 -4.92 8.91
CA TYR A 150 -17.88 -5.04 9.17
C TYR A 150 -17.30 -3.78 9.82
N GLN A 151 -17.62 -2.59 9.25
CA GLN A 151 -17.13 -1.31 9.76
C GLN A 151 -17.67 -0.96 11.15
N SER A 152 -18.90 -1.37 11.46
CA SER A 152 -19.49 -1.17 12.79
C SER A 152 -18.96 -2.15 13.84
N GLY A 153 -18.20 -3.18 13.42
CA GLY A 153 -17.75 -4.27 14.29
C GLY A 153 -18.82 -5.32 14.61
N GLU A 154 -19.99 -5.25 13.96
CA GLU A 154 -21.07 -6.23 14.08
C GLU A 154 -20.65 -7.60 13.51
N LYS A 155 -19.85 -7.62 12.44
CA LYS A 155 -19.28 -8.83 11.85
C LYS A 155 -17.77 -8.79 11.81
N THR A 156 -17.15 -9.95 11.99
CA THR A 156 -15.70 -10.13 11.88
C THR A 156 -15.26 -10.44 10.44
N ALA A 157 -13.96 -10.26 10.18
CA ALA A 157 -13.36 -10.62 8.89
C ALA A 157 -13.55 -12.11 8.56
N LYS A 158 -13.53 -12.97 9.58
CA LYS A 158 -13.75 -14.41 9.46
C LYS A 158 -15.18 -14.73 9.03
N GLU A 159 -16.17 -14.08 9.63
CA GLU A 159 -17.60 -14.28 9.29
C GLU A 159 -17.92 -13.82 7.87
N LEU A 160 -17.19 -12.81 7.38
CA LEU A 160 -17.34 -12.27 6.03
C LEU A 160 -16.44 -12.92 4.99
N ASN A 161 -15.62 -13.90 5.39
CA ASN A 161 -14.60 -14.53 4.54
C ASN A 161 -13.63 -13.52 3.89
N ILE A 162 -13.30 -12.44 4.59
CA ILE A 162 -12.30 -11.47 4.14
C ILE A 162 -10.92 -12.13 4.30
N PRO A 163 -10.17 -12.34 3.21
CA PRO A 163 -8.83 -12.88 3.29
C PRO A 163 -7.90 -11.87 4.00
N PRO A 164 -6.89 -12.34 4.76
CA PRO A 164 -5.81 -11.48 5.18
C PRO A 164 -5.16 -10.86 3.95
N CYS A 165 -4.79 -9.59 4.04
CA CYS A 165 -4.20 -8.91 2.90
C CYS A 165 -3.32 -7.73 3.30
N ALA A 166 -2.39 -7.40 2.41
CA ALA A 166 -1.56 -6.21 2.46
C ALA A 166 -1.87 -5.33 1.25
N GLU A 167 -1.87 -4.03 1.44
CA GLU A 167 -2.12 -3.07 0.38
C GLU A 167 -1.11 -1.95 0.46
N PHE A 168 -0.62 -1.51 -0.69
CA PHE A 168 0.30 -0.38 -0.80
C PHE A 168 0.21 0.27 -2.17
N VAL A 169 0.73 1.48 -2.30
CA VAL A 169 0.73 2.21 -3.57
C VAL A 169 2.16 2.52 -3.99
N VAL A 170 2.47 2.24 -5.25
CA VAL A 170 3.77 2.56 -5.86
C VAL A 170 3.61 3.77 -6.78
N GLY A 171 4.30 4.86 -6.45
CA GLY A 171 4.29 6.08 -7.26
C GLY A 171 5.09 7.22 -6.64
N SER A 172 5.07 8.37 -7.30
CA SER A 172 5.52 9.65 -6.74
C SER A 172 4.30 10.50 -6.36
N VAL A 173 4.48 11.50 -5.50
CA VAL A 173 3.41 12.43 -5.09
C VAL A 173 2.72 13.04 -6.31
N ASP A 174 3.51 13.52 -7.27
CA ASP A 174 2.96 14.15 -8.49
C ASP A 174 2.17 13.18 -9.34
N HIS A 175 2.63 11.94 -9.45
CA HIS A 175 1.91 10.94 -10.24
C HIS A 175 0.59 10.59 -9.54
N VAL A 176 0.62 10.28 -8.24
CA VAL A 176 -0.59 9.85 -7.53
C VAL A 176 -1.64 10.94 -7.43
N ARG A 177 -1.26 12.23 -7.42
CA ARG A 177 -2.20 13.37 -7.48
C ARG A 177 -3.09 13.37 -8.72
N THR A 178 -2.67 12.73 -9.79
CA THR A 178 -3.49 12.61 -11.02
C THR A 178 -4.53 11.49 -10.95
N TRP A 179 -4.43 10.61 -9.94
CA TRP A 179 -5.35 9.49 -9.79
C TRP A 179 -6.58 9.91 -8.97
N PRO A 180 -7.69 9.17 -9.09
CA PRO A 180 -8.78 9.28 -8.14
C PRO A 180 -8.27 9.08 -6.71
N GLU A 181 -8.66 9.96 -5.79
CA GLU A 181 -8.20 9.96 -4.39
C GLU A 181 -8.44 8.64 -3.64
N TRP A 182 -9.39 7.82 -4.07
CA TRP A 182 -9.65 6.51 -3.47
C TRP A 182 -8.56 5.46 -3.81
N MET A 183 -7.75 5.69 -4.85
CA MET A 183 -6.73 4.75 -5.34
C MET A 183 -5.44 4.76 -4.51
N PHE A 184 -5.16 5.82 -3.77
CA PHE A 184 -3.89 5.96 -3.03
C PHE A 184 -4.03 6.54 -1.62
N LEU A 185 -5.22 6.97 -1.21
CA LEU A 185 -5.50 7.36 0.16
C LEU A 185 -6.41 6.30 0.78
N ARG A 186 -5.87 5.39 1.57
CA ARG A 186 -6.65 4.47 2.41
C ARG A 186 -6.03 4.48 3.80
N GLY A 187 -6.83 4.51 4.86
CA GLY A 187 -6.33 4.65 6.24
C GLY A 187 -7.23 5.48 7.16
N LYS A 188 -7.13 5.20 8.46
CA LYS A 188 -8.01 5.72 9.53
C LYS A 188 -8.05 7.25 9.61
N GLY A 189 -6.91 7.93 9.52
CA GLY A 189 -6.85 9.40 9.52
C GLY A 189 -7.59 10.08 8.35
N LYS A 190 -7.86 9.34 7.26
CA LYS A 190 -8.60 9.84 6.08
C LYS A 190 -10.11 9.78 6.27
N GLN A 191 -10.66 8.69 6.80
CA GLN A 191 -12.10 8.61 7.09
C GLN A 191 -12.50 9.71 8.09
N GLU A 192 -11.61 10.00 9.03
CA GLU A 192 -11.78 11.01 10.08
C GLU A 192 -11.61 12.45 9.54
N LYS A 193 -10.59 12.75 8.72
CA LYS A 193 -10.36 14.12 8.20
C LYS A 193 -11.16 14.46 6.94
N LEU A 194 -11.29 13.54 5.98
CA LEU A 194 -11.75 13.83 4.61
C LEU A 194 -13.06 13.13 4.21
N LYS A 195 -13.61 12.22 5.04
CA LYS A 195 -14.90 11.53 4.81
C LYS A 195 -15.01 10.71 3.51
N ILE A 196 -13.88 10.36 2.87
CA ILE A 196 -13.87 9.55 1.64
C ILE A 196 -13.93 8.06 1.99
N ARG A 197 -14.85 7.33 1.36
CA ARG A 197 -15.00 5.87 1.51
C ARG A 197 -14.25 5.13 0.40
N ASN A 198 -13.74 3.95 0.73
CA ASN A 198 -13.12 3.06 -0.25
C ASN A 198 -14.19 2.28 -1.04
N PRO A 199 -13.96 1.97 -2.32
CA PRO A 199 -14.84 1.06 -3.04
C PRO A 199 -14.84 -0.31 -2.36
N ALA A 200 -16.04 -0.84 -2.12
CA ALA A 200 -16.26 -2.21 -1.73
C ALA A 200 -16.37 -3.08 -3.00
N TYR A 201 -15.86 -4.30 -2.92
CA TYR A 201 -15.95 -5.27 -4.00
C TYR A 201 -16.87 -6.41 -3.54
N GLU A 202 -17.72 -6.89 -4.43
CA GLU A 202 -18.57 -8.06 -4.20
C GLU A 202 -17.73 -9.34 -4.17
N SER A 203 -16.59 -9.38 -4.88
CA SER A 203 -15.71 -10.54 -4.90
C SER A 203 -14.24 -10.22 -5.21
N ILE A 204 -13.34 -11.16 -4.91
CA ILE A 204 -11.93 -11.08 -5.31
C ILE A 204 -11.80 -11.01 -6.84
N GLN A 205 -12.68 -11.71 -7.57
CA GLN A 205 -12.66 -11.72 -9.03
C GLN A 205 -12.99 -10.33 -9.60
N GLU A 206 -13.99 -9.64 -9.04
CA GLU A 206 -14.31 -8.27 -9.44
C GLU A 206 -13.12 -7.32 -9.26
N LEU A 207 -12.41 -7.43 -8.14
CA LEU A 207 -11.17 -6.67 -7.92
C LEU A 207 -10.12 -6.97 -9.00
N VAL A 208 -9.92 -8.26 -9.32
CA VAL A 208 -8.96 -8.70 -10.34
C VAL A 208 -9.38 -8.17 -11.73
N ASP A 209 -10.66 -8.22 -12.05
CA ASP A 209 -11.21 -7.76 -13.34
C ASP A 209 -11.06 -6.25 -13.49
N GLU A 210 -11.37 -5.47 -12.45
CA GLU A 210 -11.15 -4.03 -12.46
C GLU A 210 -9.66 -3.70 -12.62
N ALA A 211 -8.77 -4.44 -11.94
CA ALA A 211 -7.33 -4.27 -12.05
C ALA A 211 -6.81 -4.58 -13.47
N ASN A 212 -7.29 -5.66 -14.09
CA ASN A 212 -6.97 -6.01 -15.47
C ASN A 212 -7.51 -4.95 -16.46
N ALA A 213 -8.72 -4.44 -16.24
CA ALA A 213 -9.30 -3.38 -17.05
C ALA A 213 -8.50 -2.07 -16.94
N ARG A 214 -7.92 -1.75 -15.78
CA ARG A 214 -6.99 -0.61 -15.65
C ARG A 214 -5.72 -0.80 -16.48
N VAL A 215 -5.13 -2.00 -16.45
CA VAL A 215 -3.95 -2.32 -17.29
C VAL A 215 -4.28 -2.21 -18.77
N ALA A 216 -5.41 -2.79 -19.21
CA ALA A 216 -5.85 -2.72 -20.59
C ALA A 216 -6.04 -1.26 -21.06
N ARG A 217 -6.70 -0.42 -20.24
CA ARG A 217 -6.87 1.01 -20.54
C ARG A 217 -5.55 1.76 -20.64
N LYS A 218 -4.58 1.47 -19.77
CA LYS A 218 -3.23 2.04 -19.87
C LYS A 218 -2.54 1.66 -21.17
N LYS A 219 -2.66 0.40 -21.62
CA LYS A 219 -2.09 -0.05 -22.91
C LYS A 219 -2.73 0.63 -24.11
N THR A 220 -4.04 0.89 -24.07
CA THR A 220 -4.73 1.57 -25.17
C THR A 220 -4.44 3.08 -25.21
N LEU A 221 -4.23 3.71 -24.05
CA LEU A 221 -3.92 5.14 -23.93
C LEU A 221 -2.42 5.44 -24.09
N GLY A 222 -1.54 4.49 -23.79
CA GLY A 222 -0.07 4.61 -23.89
C GLY A 222 0.51 4.32 -25.28
N ASN A 223 -0.33 4.26 -26.32
CA ASN A 223 0.07 4.29 -27.74
C ASN A 223 -0.14 5.69 -28.36
N GLN A 224 -0.17 6.74 -27.53
CA GLN A 224 -0.11 8.15 -27.96
C GLN A 224 1.05 8.86 -27.26
#